data_AF-A0A7C4HV55-F1
#
_entry.id   AF-A0A7C4HV55-F1
#
_cell.length_a   1.000
_cell.length_b   1.000
_cell.length_c   1.000
_cell.angle_alpha   90.00
_cell.angle_beta   90.00
_cell.angle_gamma   90.00
#
_symmetry.space_group_name_H-M   'P 1'
#
loop_
_entity.id
_entity.type
_entity.pdbx_description
1 polymer ?
#
loop_
_entity_poly.entity_id
_entity_poly.type
_entity_poly.pdbx_seq_one_letter_code
_entity_poly.pdbx_strand_id
1 'polypeptide(L)'
;MLQMMWAMMMTRSVRRPERRATSLLPPVLIPAYRPSEALVRLVGDLMERGFHRIVIVDDGSGPSFAEIFESLRRHPQVTLLRHDVNRGKGEALKTGLFHLLQASDCAGAVTADADGQHLPEDIERVARRLAETDGATLVLGCRQFGAGVPLRSRFGNLVTAAAMRWIAGLALSDTQTGLRGIPRALALRLFETKTAGYEFELDMLVLARHAGFGIAEVPIATVYLDGNRSSHFNPLRDSMRIYFVLLRFTLVSLATALIDNSVFRLVLAITPSLPEAQLAARAAALSFQYPAARRAVFHSGEPHRRELPRFLSVAAAHALVSYAAIHWLTQTHGFALFPAKIAVESALFPLNFLLQRDWVFTSSRKPPR
;
A
#
# COMPACT_ATOMS: atom_id res chain seq x y z
N MET A 1 -6.03 22.34 -15.92
CA MET A 1 -4.69 22.80 -16.34
C MET A 1 -3.64 21.68 -16.25
N LEU A 2 -3.40 21.07 -15.07
CA LEU A 2 -2.46 19.94 -14.90
C LEU A 2 -2.75 18.73 -15.82
N GLN A 3 -4.01 18.31 -15.98
CA GLN A 3 -4.37 17.19 -16.87
C GLN A 3 -4.09 17.46 -18.36
N MET A 4 -4.13 18.72 -18.80
CA MET A 4 -3.93 19.10 -20.20
C MET A 4 -2.43 19.21 -20.54
N MET A 5 -1.64 19.77 -19.60
CA MET A 5 -0.16 19.75 -19.68
C MET A 5 0.42 18.34 -19.57
N TRP A 6 -0.26 17.43 -18.85
CA TRP A 6 0.09 16.01 -18.71
C TRP A 6 -0.01 15.23 -20.03
N ALA A 7 -1.06 15.48 -20.82
CA ALA A 7 -1.20 14.88 -22.15
C ALA A 7 -0.04 15.25 -23.09
N MET A 8 0.52 16.46 -22.94
CA MET A 8 1.69 16.93 -23.68
C MET A 8 3.02 16.30 -23.22
N MET A 9 3.16 15.88 -21.96
CA MET A 9 4.37 15.18 -21.50
C MET A 9 4.41 13.71 -21.94
N MET A 10 3.25 13.04 -22.04
CA MET A 10 3.12 11.64 -22.43
C MET A 10 3.46 11.36 -23.90
N THR A 11 3.34 12.36 -24.79
CA THR A 11 3.67 12.21 -26.23
C THR A 11 5.17 12.21 -26.50
N ARG A 12 6.01 12.57 -25.51
CA ARG A 12 7.46 12.39 -25.59
C ARG A 12 7.79 10.94 -25.27
N SER A 13 8.08 10.16 -26.32
CA SER A 13 8.63 8.80 -26.26
C SER A 13 9.48 8.58 -25.01
N VAL A 14 9.06 7.63 -24.15
CA VAL A 14 9.83 7.15 -23.00
C VAL A 14 11.07 6.41 -23.52
N ARG A 15 12.09 7.16 -23.97
CA ARG A 15 13.43 6.62 -24.13
C ARG A 15 13.98 6.43 -22.72
N ARG A 16 14.53 5.24 -22.44
CA ARG A 16 15.37 5.03 -21.26
C ARG A 16 16.39 6.18 -21.24
N PRO A 17 16.47 6.99 -20.17
CA PRO A 17 17.55 7.96 -20.08
C PRO A 17 18.87 7.19 -20.19
N GLU A 18 19.71 7.57 -21.15
CA GLU A 18 21.09 7.07 -21.21
C GLU A 18 21.71 7.34 -19.83
N ARG A 19 22.33 6.30 -19.25
CA ARG A 19 23.02 6.38 -17.95
C ARG A 19 24.18 7.37 -18.06
N ARG A 20 23.91 8.66 -17.90
CA ARG A 20 24.90 9.58 -17.35
C ARG A 20 24.83 9.40 -15.84
N ALA A 21 25.89 8.84 -15.28
CA ALA A 21 26.13 8.91 -13.84
C ALA A 21 26.27 10.39 -13.49
N THR A 22 25.16 11.05 -13.18
CA THR A 22 25.20 12.34 -12.51
C THR A 22 25.76 12.05 -11.12
N SER A 23 26.94 12.58 -10.81
CA SER A 23 27.56 12.52 -9.48
C SER A 23 26.75 13.22 -8.38
N LEU A 24 25.59 13.77 -8.73
CA LEU A 24 24.71 14.53 -7.86
C LEU A 24 23.63 13.63 -7.27
N LEU A 25 23.36 13.82 -5.98
CA LEU A 25 22.28 13.12 -5.29
C LEU A 25 20.93 13.45 -5.93
N PRO A 26 20.00 12.48 -6.01
CA PRO A 26 18.62 12.74 -6.41
C PRO A 26 17.99 13.88 -5.60
N PRO A 27 17.09 14.68 -6.19
CA PRO A 27 16.42 15.77 -5.50
C PRO A 27 15.60 15.28 -4.32
N VAL A 28 15.48 16.12 -3.28
CA VAL A 28 14.62 15.87 -2.13
C VAL A 28 13.31 16.63 -2.28
N LEU A 29 12.20 15.96 -1.97
CA LEU A 29 10.86 16.52 -1.96
C LEU A 29 10.28 16.45 -0.54
N ILE A 30 9.93 17.61 0.01
CA ILE A 30 9.41 17.74 1.37
C ILE A 30 8.01 18.37 1.33
N PRO A 31 6.92 17.58 1.46
CA PRO A 31 5.59 18.13 1.71
C PRO A 31 5.52 18.67 3.15
N ALA A 32 5.05 19.90 3.32
CA ALA A 32 4.98 20.57 4.61
C ALA A 32 3.58 21.16 4.85
N TYR A 33 3.00 20.86 6.00
CA TYR A 33 1.78 21.52 6.48
C TYR A 33 1.98 21.90 7.94
N ARG A 34 1.96 23.21 8.22
CA ARG A 34 2.21 23.79 9.55
C ARG A 34 3.52 23.27 10.19
N PRO A 35 4.67 23.36 9.47
CA PRO A 35 5.93 22.83 9.97
C PRO A 35 6.46 23.65 11.16
N SER A 36 7.41 23.06 11.90
CA SER A 36 8.19 23.77 12.92
C SER A 36 9.57 24.16 12.39
N GLU A 37 10.39 24.81 13.22
CA GLU A 37 11.82 25.10 12.95
C GLU A 37 12.65 23.83 12.65
N ALA A 38 12.13 22.64 12.92
CA ALA A 38 12.76 21.39 12.50
C ALA A 38 12.96 21.32 10.97
N LEU A 39 12.04 21.88 10.18
CA LEU A 39 12.17 21.93 8.73
C LEU A 39 13.37 22.77 8.29
N VAL A 40 13.60 23.92 8.93
CA VAL A 40 14.72 24.82 8.60
C VAL A 40 16.05 24.11 8.85
N ARG A 41 16.19 23.47 10.01
CA ARG A 41 17.38 22.67 10.35
C ARG A 41 17.60 21.52 9.37
N LEU A 42 16.56 20.74 9.09
CA LEU A 42 16.63 19.62 8.14
C LEU A 42 17.12 20.07 6.76
N VAL A 43 16.60 21.19 6.24
CA VAL A 43 17.02 21.70 4.93
C VAL A 43 18.47 22.18 4.97
N GLY A 44 18.90 22.83 6.06
CA GLY A 44 20.30 23.17 6.31
C GLY A 44 21.22 21.95 6.21
N ASP A 45 20.92 20.92 7.01
CA ASP A 45 21.72 19.69 7.07
C ASP A 45 21.76 18.96 5.71
N LEU A 46 20.66 18.98 4.94
CA LEU A 46 20.62 18.41 3.60
C LEU A 46 21.53 19.19 2.64
N MET A 47 21.54 20.52 2.70
CA MET A 47 22.44 21.32 1.86
C MET A 47 23.92 21.05 2.19
N GLU A 48 24.27 20.93 3.47
CA GLU A 48 25.63 20.60 3.91
C GLU A 48 26.09 19.22 3.43
N ARG A 49 25.15 18.29 3.26
CA ARG A 49 25.41 16.94 2.70
C ARG A 49 25.47 16.89 1.18
N GLY A 50 25.35 18.03 0.49
CA GLY A 50 25.47 18.12 -0.97
C GLY A 50 24.17 17.88 -1.72
N PHE A 51 23.00 18.03 -1.09
CA PHE A 51 21.75 18.10 -1.83
C PHE A 51 21.61 19.47 -2.51
N HIS A 52 21.67 19.47 -3.85
CA HIS A 52 21.63 20.70 -4.66
C HIS A 52 20.23 21.11 -5.10
N ARG A 53 19.24 20.21 -4.97
CA ARG A 53 17.86 20.46 -5.40
C ARG A 53 16.88 19.93 -4.38
N ILE A 54 16.31 20.85 -3.60
CA ILE A 54 15.34 20.59 -2.54
C ILE A 54 14.04 21.28 -2.93
N VAL A 55 12.97 20.52 -3.10
CA VAL A 55 11.64 21.06 -3.39
C VAL A 55 10.79 20.93 -2.13
N ILE A 56 10.25 22.05 -1.68
CA ILE A 56 9.36 22.12 -0.53
C ILE A 56 7.98 22.51 -1.04
N VAL A 57 6.94 21.80 -0.59
CA VAL A 57 5.55 22.11 -0.93
C VAL A 57 4.82 22.52 0.34
N ASP A 58 4.55 23.82 0.49
CA ASP A 58 3.67 24.36 1.53
C ASP A 58 2.22 24.04 1.16
N ASP A 59 1.62 23.06 1.84
CA ASP A 59 0.25 22.60 1.62
C ASP A 59 -0.76 23.49 2.36
N GLY A 60 -0.67 24.81 2.17
CA GLY A 60 -1.61 25.78 2.73
C GLY A 60 -1.50 25.97 4.24
N SER A 61 -0.29 26.09 4.78
CA SER A 61 -0.04 26.23 6.24
C SER A 61 -0.63 27.52 6.85
N GLY A 62 -0.77 28.56 6.03
CA GLY A 62 -1.33 29.86 6.42
C GLY A 62 -0.27 30.90 6.86
N PRO A 63 -0.68 32.16 7.09
CA PRO A 63 0.24 33.29 7.29
C PRO A 63 1.20 33.13 8.48
N SER A 64 0.78 32.45 9.56
CA SER A 64 1.59 32.23 10.76
C SER A 64 2.87 31.41 10.52
N PHE A 65 2.97 30.72 9.38
CA PHE A 65 4.14 29.92 9.02
C PHE A 65 4.97 30.56 7.89
N ALA A 66 4.61 31.76 7.43
CA ALA A 66 5.25 32.41 6.30
C ALA A 66 6.75 32.63 6.53
N GLU A 67 7.16 33.03 7.73
CA GLU A 67 8.56 33.30 8.07
C GLU A 67 9.46 32.07 7.87
N ILE A 68 8.99 30.87 8.24
CA ILE A 68 9.70 29.60 8.04
C ILE A 68 9.93 29.35 6.55
N PHE A 69 8.90 29.55 5.72
CA PHE A 69 9.02 29.30 4.29
C PHE A 69 9.85 30.38 3.57
N GLU A 70 9.75 31.63 3.98
CA GLU A 70 10.55 32.72 3.42
C GLU A 70 12.03 32.62 3.79
N SER A 71 12.37 32.11 4.98
CA SER A 71 13.78 31.84 5.34
C SER A 71 14.36 30.76 4.43
N LEU A 72 13.62 29.68 4.19
CA LEU A 72 14.00 28.57 3.32
C LEU A 72 14.15 28.99 1.85
N ARG A 73 13.26 29.86 1.37
CA ARG A 73 13.26 30.35 -0.03
C ARG A 73 14.51 31.14 -0.40
N ARG A 74 15.24 31.68 0.58
CA ARG A 74 16.48 32.44 0.34
C ARG A 74 17.63 31.57 -0.16
N HIS A 75 17.56 30.26 0.03
CA HIS A 75 18.61 29.34 -0.40
C HIS A 75 18.45 28.97 -1.88
N PRO A 76 19.51 29.09 -2.71
CA PRO A 76 19.43 28.80 -4.14
C PRO A 76 19.14 27.33 -4.46
N GLN A 77 19.45 26.40 -3.54
CA GLN A 77 19.12 24.98 -3.67
C GLN A 77 17.62 24.68 -3.44
N VAL A 78 16.86 25.62 -2.87
CA VAL A 78 15.49 25.41 -2.43
C VAL A 78 14.49 25.99 -3.43
N THR A 79 13.55 25.17 -3.86
CA THR A 79 12.36 25.60 -4.60
C THR A 79 11.13 25.44 -3.73
N LEU A 80 10.45 26.55 -3.43
CA LEU A 80 9.21 26.56 -2.66
C LEU A 80 7.99 26.61 -3.59
N LEU A 81 7.11 25.63 -3.47
CA LEU A 81 5.79 25.59 -4.09
C LEU A 81 4.73 25.77 -3.00
N ARG A 82 3.59 26.41 -3.32
CA ARG A 82 2.55 26.71 -2.34
C ARG A 82 1.16 26.34 -2.87
N HIS A 83 0.35 25.74 -2.01
CA HIS A 83 -1.09 25.61 -2.20
C HIS A 83 -1.83 26.68 -1.40
N ASP A 84 -2.94 27.17 -1.95
CA ASP A 84 -3.76 28.20 -1.27
C ASP A 84 -4.47 27.65 -0.02
N VAL A 85 -4.81 26.35 -0.06
CA VAL A 85 -5.47 25.60 1.01
C VAL A 85 -4.84 24.23 1.13
N ASN A 86 -4.99 23.58 2.29
CA ASN A 86 -4.56 22.21 2.48
C ASN A 86 -5.29 21.27 1.50
N ARG A 87 -4.51 20.57 0.66
CA ARG A 87 -4.99 19.59 -0.33
C ARG A 87 -4.62 18.15 0.05
N GLY A 88 -3.82 17.96 1.09
CA GLY A 88 -3.36 16.67 1.59
C GLY A 88 -1.98 16.30 1.08
N LYS A 89 -1.29 15.45 1.87
CA LYS A 89 0.09 15.00 1.61
C LYS A 89 0.27 14.42 0.20
N GLY A 90 -0.68 13.63 -0.29
CA GLY A 90 -0.62 13.01 -1.62
C GLY A 90 -0.63 14.05 -2.75
N GLU A 91 -1.47 15.08 -2.66
CA GLU A 91 -1.48 16.17 -3.66
C GLU A 91 -0.24 17.06 -3.56
N ALA A 92 0.28 17.31 -2.35
CA ALA A 92 1.56 18.01 -2.17
C ALA A 92 2.72 17.21 -2.81
N LEU A 93 2.77 15.90 -2.59
CA LEU A 93 3.74 15.01 -3.24
C LEU A 93 3.61 15.02 -4.77
N LYS A 94 2.39 14.93 -5.31
CA LYS A 94 2.17 15.04 -6.77
C LYS A 94 2.65 16.38 -7.31
N THR A 95 2.35 17.49 -6.63
CA THR A 95 2.77 18.82 -7.07
C THR A 95 4.29 18.93 -7.15
N GLY A 96 4.98 18.47 -6.10
CA GLY A 96 6.45 18.47 -6.08
C GLY A 96 7.08 17.52 -7.10
N LEU A 97 6.56 16.30 -7.22
CA LEU A 97 7.01 15.35 -8.24
C LEU A 97 6.78 15.92 -9.65
N PHE A 98 5.64 16.55 -9.91
CA PHE A 98 5.35 17.13 -11.21
C PHE A 98 6.34 18.23 -11.57
N HIS A 99 6.68 19.10 -10.62
CA HIS A 99 7.70 20.13 -10.79
C HIS A 99 9.08 19.51 -11.06
N LEU A 100 9.49 18.53 -10.26
CA LEU A 100 10.81 17.89 -10.40
C LEU A 100 11.00 17.23 -11.78
N LEU A 101 9.97 16.52 -12.24
CA LEU A 101 10.01 15.71 -13.45
C LEU A 101 9.86 16.51 -14.75
N GLN A 102 9.59 17.82 -14.68
CA GLN A 102 9.73 18.72 -15.84
C GLN A 102 11.16 18.70 -16.39
N ALA A 103 12.14 18.54 -15.51
CA ALA A 103 13.53 18.37 -15.89
C ALA A 103 13.74 16.96 -16.47
N SER A 104 14.22 16.86 -17.71
CA SER A 104 14.38 15.60 -18.44
C SER A 104 15.47 14.70 -17.85
N ASP A 105 16.42 15.29 -17.14
CA ASP A 105 17.55 14.65 -16.44
C ASP A 105 17.18 14.14 -15.03
N CYS A 106 15.99 14.47 -14.52
CA CYS A 106 15.54 14.00 -13.21
C CYS A 106 15.14 12.51 -13.28
N ALA A 107 16.00 11.64 -12.76
CA ALA A 107 15.82 10.19 -12.70
C ALA A 107 14.83 9.72 -11.61
N GLY A 108 14.49 10.58 -10.66
CA GLY A 108 13.61 10.29 -9.54
C GLY A 108 13.73 11.34 -8.44
N ALA A 109 13.09 11.11 -7.30
CA ALA A 109 13.16 11.99 -6.14
C ALA A 109 13.10 11.19 -4.84
N VAL A 110 13.74 11.70 -3.78
CA VAL A 110 13.59 11.19 -2.42
C VAL A 110 12.58 12.05 -1.68
N THR A 111 11.63 11.43 -1.01
CA THR A 111 10.64 12.11 -0.18
C THR A 111 11.07 12.11 1.28
N ALA A 112 10.82 13.18 2.01
CA ALA A 112 11.08 13.26 3.45
C ALA A 112 9.97 14.08 4.15
N ASP A 113 9.64 13.74 5.39
CA ASP A 113 8.67 14.44 6.19
C ASP A 113 9.26 15.74 6.78
N ALA A 114 8.41 16.77 6.90
CA ALA A 114 8.81 18.11 7.35
C ALA A 114 9.01 18.23 8.88
N ASP A 115 8.73 17.18 9.64
CA ASP A 115 8.78 17.18 11.11
C ASP A 115 10.17 16.82 11.68
N GLY A 116 11.13 16.46 10.81
CA GLY A 116 12.49 16.09 11.21
C GLY A 116 12.61 14.66 11.76
N GLN A 117 11.62 13.79 11.56
CA GLN A 117 11.70 12.39 11.97
C GLN A 117 12.71 11.55 11.16
N HIS A 118 13.04 12.00 9.95
CA HIS A 118 14.06 11.36 9.11
C HIS A 118 15.40 12.07 9.28
N LEU A 119 16.41 11.32 9.71
CA LEU A 119 17.76 11.88 9.82
C LEU A 119 18.30 12.22 8.43
N PRO A 120 19.07 13.32 8.27
CA PRO A 120 19.69 13.67 6.99
C PRO A 120 20.55 12.54 6.38
N GLU A 121 21.23 11.76 7.22
CA GLU A 121 21.98 10.57 6.78
C GLU A 121 21.11 9.43 6.25
N ASP A 122 19.89 9.28 6.78
CA ASP A 122 18.92 8.30 6.28
C ASP A 122 18.40 8.70 4.90
N ILE A 123 18.11 10.00 4.73
CA ILE A 123 17.69 10.58 3.44
C ILE A 123 18.80 10.39 2.41
N GLU A 124 20.05 10.66 2.78
CA GLU A 124 21.22 10.44 1.93
C GLU A 124 21.39 8.97 1.53
N ARG A 125 21.25 8.03 2.47
CA ARG A 125 21.33 6.59 2.17
C ARG A 125 20.27 6.15 1.17
N VAL A 126 19.03 6.60 1.34
CA VAL A 126 17.93 6.31 0.39
C VAL A 126 18.19 6.97 -0.97
N ALA A 127 18.72 8.20 -1.00
CA ALA A 127 19.09 8.90 -2.23
C ALA A 127 20.18 8.17 -3.02
N ARG A 128 21.26 7.76 -2.35
CA ARG A 128 22.34 6.97 -2.96
C ARG A 128 21.80 5.63 -3.48
N ARG A 129 20.99 4.93 -2.68
CA ARG A 129 20.40 3.66 -3.10
C ARG A 129 19.50 3.83 -4.31
N LEU A 130 18.69 4.89 -4.38
CA LEU A 130 17.86 5.20 -5.54
C LEU A 130 18.72 5.42 -6.79
N ALA A 131 19.82 6.16 -6.68
CA ALA A 131 20.74 6.45 -7.78
C ALA A 131 21.44 5.20 -8.32
N GLU A 132 21.69 4.19 -7.48
CA GLU A 132 22.29 2.90 -7.87
C GLU A 132 21.33 1.96 -8.60
N THR A 133 20.01 2.20 -8.48
CA THR A 133 19.00 1.29 -9.04
C THR A 133 18.90 1.37 -10.57
N ASP A 134 18.11 0.48 -11.15
CA ASP A 134 17.81 0.42 -12.58
C ASP A 134 16.80 1.48 -13.07
N GLY A 135 16.37 2.38 -12.20
CA GLY A 135 15.29 3.34 -12.49
C GLY A 135 13.89 2.70 -12.51
N ALA A 136 13.77 1.43 -12.10
CA ALA A 136 12.52 0.68 -11.99
C ALA A 136 12.35 0.06 -10.58
N THR A 137 13.04 0.61 -9.58
CA THR A 137 12.98 0.15 -8.19
C THR A 137 12.57 1.30 -7.25
N LEU A 138 11.50 1.10 -6.49
CA LEU A 138 11.10 1.95 -5.37
C LEU A 138 11.98 1.63 -4.16
N VAL A 139 12.60 2.64 -3.56
CA VAL A 139 13.43 2.47 -2.36
C VAL A 139 12.66 2.98 -1.15
N LEU A 140 12.54 2.16 -0.10
CA LEU A 140 11.86 2.51 1.15
C LEU A 140 12.88 2.65 2.27
N GLY A 141 12.85 3.76 3.01
CA GLY A 141 13.56 3.89 4.28
C GLY A 141 12.76 3.23 5.39
N CYS A 142 13.10 2.01 5.78
CA CYS A 142 12.31 1.24 6.74
C CYS A 142 12.88 1.37 8.16
N ARG A 143 12.02 1.77 9.11
CA ARG A 143 12.42 1.92 10.52
C ARG A 143 12.83 0.57 11.11
N GLN A 144 13.94 0.54 11.84
CA GLN A 144 14.29 -0.63 12.64
C GLN A 144 13.45 -0.64 13.94
N PHE A 145 12.52 -1.59 14.06
CA PHE A 145 11.68 -1.75 15.24
C PHE A 145 12.45 -2.41 16.40
N GLY A 146 13.35 -1.65 17.04
CA GLY A 146 14.09 -2.06 18.24
C GLY A 146 13.28 -1.96 19.54
N ALA A 147 13.94 -2.23 20.67
CA ALA A 147 13.32 -2.32 22.01
C ALA A 147 12.65 -1.03 22.52
N GLY A 148 12.88 0.13 21.89
CA GLY A 148 12.35 1.44 22.30
C GLY A 148 11.04 1.88 21.63
N VAL A 149 10.44 1.08 20.74
CA VAL A 149 9.21 1.49 20.03
C VAL A 149 7.97 1.32 20.92
N PRO A 150 7.07 2.33 21.02
CA PRO A 150 5.80 2.19 21.71
C PRO A 150 5.01 0.98 21.20
N LEU A 151 4.54 0.13 22.11
CA LEU A 151 3.85 -1.14 21.78
C LEU A 151 2.67 -0.94 20.81
N ARG A 152 1.95 0.19 20.90
CA ARG A 152 0.85 0.54 20.00
C ARG A 152 1.28 0.74 18.55
N SER A 153 2.40 1.43 18.30
CA SER A 153 2.94 1.63 16.96
C SER A 153 3.54 0.36 16.37
N ARG A 154 4.19 -0.48 17.22
CA ARG A 154 4.65 -1.82 16.79
C ARG A 154 3.49 -2.69 16.33
N PHE A 155 2.40 -2.71 17.09
CA PHE A 155 1.23 -3.51 16.76
C PHE A 155 0.54 -2.99 15.49
N GLY A 156 0.37 -1.67 15.35
CA GLY A 156 -0.19 -1.06 14.15
C GLY A 156 0.61 -1.37 12.88
N ASN A 157 1.94 -1.27 12.93
CA ASN A 157 2.78 -1.64 11.79
C ASN A 157 2.77 -3.16 11.56
N LEU A 158 2.78 -4.00 12.60
CA LEU A 158 2.70 -5.46 12.43
C LEU A 158 1.42 -5.87 11.70
N VAL A 159 0.28 -5.30 12.11
CA VAL A 159 -1.01 -5.58 11.47
C VAL A 159 -1.02 -5.07 10.03
N THR A 160 -0.50 -3.86 9.76
CA THR A 160 -0.49 -3.27 8.41
C THR A 160 0.50 -3.98 7.48
N ALA A 161 1.68 -4.35 7.98
CA ALA A 161 2.69 -5.15 7.27
C ALA A 161 2.19 -6.55 6.96
N ALA A 162 1.54 -7.21 7.94
CA ALA A 162 0.84 -8.45 7.70
C ALA A 162 -0.22 -8.23 6.61
N ALA A 163 -1.11 -7.26 6.76
CA ALA A 163 -2.17 -7.03 5.80
C ALA A 163 -1.65 -6.66 4.39
N MET A 164 -0.51 -5.97 4.25
CA MET A 164 0.14 -5.74 2.96
C MET A 164 0.74 -7.02 2.36
N ARG A 165 1.33 -7.88 3.19
CA ARG A 165 1.78 -9.20 2.75
C ARG A 165 0.58 -10.04 2.29
N TRP A 166 -0.49 -10.03 3.06
CA TRP A 166 -1.70 -10.83 2.83
C TRP A 166 -2.61 -10.27 1.73
N ILE A 167 -2.66 -8.96 1.47
CA ILE A 167 -3.55 -8.31 0.48
C ILE A 167 -2.81 -7.79 -0.76
N ALA A 168 -1.59 -7.28 -0.65
CA ALA A 168 -0.84 -6.81 -1.82
C ALA A 168 0.28 -7.77 -2.27
N GLY A 169 0.52 -8.87 -1.55
CA GLY A 169 1.64 -9.78 -1.82
C GLY A 169 3.00 -9.11 -1.58
N LEU A 170 3.03 -8.11 -0.70
CA LEU A 170 4.19 -7.28 -0.40
C LEU A 170 4.72 -7.60 0.99
N ALA A 171 5.81 -8.34 1.06
CA ALA A 171 6.52 -8.57 2.33
C ALA A 171 7.41 -7.36 2.61
N LEU A 172 6.90 -6.40 3.37
CA LEU A 172 7.60 -5.17 3.75
C LEU A 172 7.76 -5.11 5.27
N SER A 173 8.91 -4.62 5.73
CA SER A 173 9.20 -4.43 7.15
C SER A 173 8.52 -3.18 7.72
N ASP A 174 8.34 -2.14 6.90
CA ASP A 174 7.65 -0.90 7.25
C ASP A 174 6.81 -0.39 6.08
N THR A 175 5.49 -0.47 6.23
CA THR A 175 4.55 -0.06 5.17
C THR A 175 4.18 1.42 5.25
N GLN A 176 4.50 2.06 6.38
CA GLN A 176 4.05 3.40 6.76
C GLN A 176 5.17 4.43 6.74
N THR A 177 6.33 4.09 6.19
CA THR A 177 7.43 5.04 6.04
C THR A 177 7.10 6.12 5.01
N GLY A 178 7.35 7.38 5.38
CA GLY A 178 7.30 8.55 4.49
C GLY A 178 8.62 8.80 3.75
N LEU A 179 9.72 8.16 4.16
CA LEU A 179 11.02 8.28 3.50
C LEU A 179 11.11 7.30 2.33
N ARG A 180 10.95 7.80 1.11
CA ARG A 180 10.92 6.97 -0.10
C ARG A 180 11.71 7.57 -1.25
N GLY A 181 12.56 6.75 -1.87
CA GLY A 181 13.17 7.03 -3.16
C GLY A 181 12.28 6.54 -4.30
N ILE A 182 11.63 7.48 -4.99
CA ILE A 182 10.65 7.20 -6.04
C ILE A 182 11.32 7.38 -7.40
N PRO A 183 11.46 6.32 -8.22
CA PRO A 183 12.03 6.45 -9.56
C PRO A 183 11.05 7.18 -10.49
N ARG A 184 11.59 7.90 -11.49
CA ARG A 184 10.82 8.68 -12.46
C ARG A 184 9.68 7.88 -13.08
N ALA A 185 9.95 6.64 -13.49
CA ALA A 185 8.96 5.79 -14.15
C ALA A 185 7.76 5.50 -13.24
N LEU A 186 7.97 5.27 -11.93
CA LEU A 186 6.87 5.09 -10.98
C LEU A 186 6.15 6.42 -10.73
N ALA A 187 6.90 7.51 -10.57
CA ALA A 187 6.34 8.83 -10.34
C ALA A 187 5.39 9.28 -11.47
N LEU A 188 5.71 8.97 -12.72
CA LEU A 188 4.83 9.25 -13.86
C LEU A 188 3.49 8.49 -13.77
N ARG A 189 3.51 7.25 -13.27
CA ARG A 189 2.29 6.43 -13.07
C ARG A 189 1.47 6.90 -11.88
N LEU A 190 2.09 7.48 -10.86
CA LEU A 190 1.38 8.02 -9.70
C LEU A 190 0.43 9.16 -10.09
N PHE A 191 0.69 9.92 -11.14
CA PHE A 191 -0.23 10.95 -11.63
C PHE A 191 -1.56 10.41 -12.17
N GLU A 192 -1.62 9.12 -12.54
CA GLU A 192 -2.86 8.46 -12.98
C GLU A 192 -3.78 8.07 -11.82
N THR A 193 -3.30 8.23 -10.58
CA THR A 193 -4.03 7.91 -9.35
C THR A 193 -4.84 9.11 -8.88
N LYS A 194 -6.07 8.85 -8.41
CA LYS A 194 -6.99 9.90 -7.91
C LYS A 194 -6.80 10.23 -6.43
N THR A 195 -5.95 9.50 -5.74
CA THR A 195 -5.83 9.53 -4.28
C THR A 195 -5.03 10.75 -3.83
N ALA A 196 -5.55 11.52 -2.87
CA ALA A 196 -5.03 12.82 -2.47
C ALA A 196 -4.42 12.88 -1.04
N GLY A 197 -4.79 11.95 -0.16
CA GLY A 197 -4.39 11.92 1.26
C GLY A 197 -3.24 10.96 1.58
N TYR A 198 -3.09 10.57 2.85
CA TYR A 198 -2.09 9.59 3.33
C TYR A 198 -2.19 8.22 2.66
N GLU A 199 -3.38 7.86 2.19
CA GLU A 199 -3.64 6.68 1.36
C GLU A 199 -2.76 6.64 0.09
N PHE A 200 -2.23 7.78 -0.36
CA PHE A 200 -1.36 7.87 -1.53
C PHE A 200 -0.08 7.03 -1.39
N GLU A 201 0.49 6.98 -0.19
CA GLU A 201 1.69 6.19 0.09
C GLU A 201 1.39 4.69 0.01
N LEU A 202 0.21 4.26 0.46
CA LEU A 202 -0.21 2.87 0.34
C LEU A 202 -0.51 2.50 -1.12
N ASP A 203 -1.26 3.35 -1.82
CA ASP A 203 -1.59 3.17 -3.23
C ASP A 203 -0.32 3.15 -4.10
N MET A 204 0.73 3.89 -3.73
CA MET A 204 2.03 3.83 -4.38
C MET A 204 2.67 2.45 -4.28
N LEU A 205 2.61 1.78 -3.13
CA LEU A 205 3.15 0.43 -2.94
C LEU A 205 2.39 -0.58 -3.79
N VAL A 206 1.06 -0.51 -3.77
CA VAL A 206 0.19 -1.38 -4.59
C VAL A 206 0.45 -1.14 -6.08
N LEU A 207 0.56 0.12 -6.51
CA LEU A 207 0.86 0.49 -7.88
C LEU A 207 2.23 -0.01 -8.32
N ALA A 208 3.27 0.16 -7.50
CA ALA A 208 4.61 -0.33 -7.77
C ALA A 208 4.57 -1.84 -8.03
N ARG A 209 3.89 -2.60 -7.15
CA ARG A 209 3.75 -4.06 -7.31
C ARG A 209 2.99 -4.46 -8.58
N HIS A 210 1.87 -3.81 -8.87
CA HIS A 210 1.02 -4.11 -10.04
C HIS A 210 1.69 -3.73 -11.35
N ALA A 211 2.49 -2.66 -11.36
CA ALA A 211 3.23 -2.21 -12.53
C ALA A 211 4.61 -2.88 -12.68
N GLY A 212 4.94 -3.84 -11.81
CA GLY A 212 6.16 -4.65 -11.90
C GLY A 212 7.45 -3.95 -11.46
N PHE A 213 7.34 -2.88 -10.66
CA PHE A 213 8.51 -2.23 -10.07
C PHE A 213 9.09 -3.09 -8.95
N GLY A 214 10.42 -3.12 -8.86
CA GLY A 214 11.11 -3.67 -7.69
C GLY A 214 10.87 -2.80 -6.46
N ILE A 215 10.99 -3.39 -5.27
CA ILE A 215 10.98 -2.66 -4.00
C ILE A 215 12.23 -3.07 -3.21
N ALA A 216 13.03 -2.09 -2.80
CA ALA A 216 14.21 -2.27 -1.98
C ALA A 216 14.05 -1.54 -0.65
N GLU A 217 14.45 -2.17 0.46
CA GLU A 217 14.39 -1.59 1.80
C GLU A 217 15.79 -1.15 2.25
N VAL A 218 15.88 0.07 2.76
CA VAL A 218 17.08 0.64 3.39
C VAL A 218 16.75 0.87 4.86
N PRO A 219 17.49 0.28 5.80
CA PRO A 219 17.23 0.49 7.21
C PRO A 219 17.54 1.93 7.63
N ILE A 220 16.60 2.56 8.34
CA ILE A 220 16.72 3.92 8.87
C ILE A 220 16.58 3.96 10.39
N ALA A 221 17.13 5.00 11.01
CA ALA A 221 16.96 5.21 12.44
C ALA A 221 15.52 5.61 12.76
N THR A 222 15.10 5.38 14.01
CA THR A 222 13.79 5.84 14.47
C THR A 222 13.96 7.00 15.43
N VAL A 223 13.63 8.21 14.99
CA VAL A 223 13.68 9.42 15.81
C VAL A 223 12.29 9.74 16.33
N TYR A 224 12.10 9.67 17.65
CA TYR A 224 10.86 10.08 18.31
C TYR A 224 11.02 11.49 18.89
N LEU A 225 10.41 12.48 18.24
CA LEU A 225 10.31 13.84 18.78
C LEU A 225 9.04 13.96 19.63
N ASP A 226 9.19 14.40 20.88
CA ASP A 226 8.13 14.80 21.82
C ASP A 226 6.88 13.88 21.86
N GLY A 227 7.07 12.57 21.93
CA GLY A 227 5.98 11.61 22.14
C GLY A 227 4.92 11.59 21.03
N ASN A 228 5.29 11.97 19.79
CA ASN A 228 4.42 11.91 18.61
C ASN A 228 3.26 12.94 18.59
N ARG A 229 3.35 14.04 19.36
CA ARG A 229 2.27 15.04 19.53
C ARG A 229 1.96 15.84 18.26
N SER A 230 2.93 15.97 17.35
CA SER A 230 2.82 16.70 16.06
C SER A 230 2.43 15.81 14.87
N SER A 231 2.46 14.48 15.04
CA SER A 231 2.03 13.57 13.98
C SER A 231 0.52 13.53 13.94
N HIS A 232 -0.09 14.27 13.00
CA HIS A 232 -1.52 14.18 12.68
C HIS A 232 -1.94 12.82 12.07
N PHE A 233 -1.03 11.83 12.06
CA PHE A 233 -1.22 10.50 11.49
C PHE A 233 -2.10 9.63 12.38
N ASN A 234 -3.16 9.04 11.81
CA ASN A 234 -4.01 8.09 12.52
C ASN A 234 -3.91 6.72 11.83
N PRO A 235 -3.07 5.79 12.35
CA PRO A 235 -2.76 4.50 11.72
C PRO A 235 -3.99 3.67 11.33
N LEU A 236 -5.08 3.80 12.10
CA LEU A 236 -6.34 3.07 11.90
C LEU A 236 -7.19 3.66 10.78
N ARG A 237 -7.22 4.99 10.66
CA ARG A 237 -7.97 5.71 9.62
C ARG A 237 -7.23 5.65 8.28
N ASP A 238 -5.91 5.75 8.30
CA ASP A 238 -5.10 5.86 7.09
C ASP A 238 -4.84 4.50 6.40
N SER A 239 -5.09 3.38 7.10
CA SER A 239 -4.98 2.01 6.56
C SER A 239 -6.34 1.36 6.22
N MET A 240 -7.44 2.13 6.23
CA MET A 240 -8.82 1.62 6.13
C MET A 240 -9.08 0.79 4.88
N ARG A 241 -8.52 1.13 3.72
CA ARG A 241 -8.82 0.44 2.45
C ARG A 241 -8.44 -1.05 2.48
N ILE A 242 -7.31 -1.36 3.09
CA ILE A 242 -6.81 -2.74 3.30
C ILE A 242 -7.74 -3.48 4.24
N TYR A 243 -8.10 -2.87 5.37
CA TYR A 243 -9.08 -3.44 6.30
C TYR A 243 -10.44 -3.68 5.62
N PHE A 244 -10.88 -2.79 4.73
CA PHE A 244 -12.13 -2.96 3.99
C PHE A 244 -12.08 -4.13 3.02
N VAL A 245 -10.95 -4.45 2.37
CA VAL A 245 -10.86 -5.65 1.52
C VAL A 245 -11.00 -6.92 2.37
N LEU A 246 -10.26 -7.03 3.48
CA LEU A 246 -10.37 -8.17 4.38
C LEU A 246 -11.76 -8.27 5.00
N LEU A 247 -12.31 -7.16 5.49
CA LEU A 247 -13.65 -7.10 6.07
C LEU A 247 -14.70 -7.58 5.06
N ARG A 248 -14.66 -7.10 3.81
CA ARG A 248 -15.59 -7.56 2.77
C ARG A 248 -15.42 -9.03 2.48
N PHE A 249 -14.20 -9.55 2.41
CA PHE A 249 -13.96 -10.97 2.22
C PHE A 249 -14.48 -11.82 3.38
N THR A 250 -14.27 -11.38 4.62
CA THR A 250 -14.82 -12.00 5.83
C THR A 250 -16.34 -11.99 5.81
N LEU A 251 -16.97 -10.86 5.48
CA LEU A 251 -18.42 -10.73 5.38
C LEU A 251 -19.01 -11.64 4.30
N VAL A 252 -18.39 -11.68 3.11
CA VAL A 252 -18.78 -12.59 2.03
C VAL A 252 -18.63 -14.05 2.47
N SER A 253 -17.55 -14.39 3.17
CA SER A 253 -17.31 -15.76 3.66
C SER A 253 -18.30 -16.17 4.74
N LEU A 254 -18.65 -15.26 5.67
CA LEU A 254 -19.65 -15.50 6.70
C LEU A 254 -21.05 -15.67 6.07
N ALA A 255 -21.42 -14.80 5.13
CA ALA A 255 -22.68 -14.94 4.40
C ALA A 255 -22.74 -16.25 3.60
N THR A 256 -21.63 -16.64 2.97
CA THR A 256 -21.52 -17.94 2.28
C THR A 256 -21.74 -19.10 3.24
N ALA A 257 -21.12 -19.07 4.44
CA ALA A 257 -21.31 -20.09 5.46
C ALA A 257 -22.77 -20.13 5.98
N LEU A 258 -23.41 -18.99 6.16
CA LEU A 258 -24.82 -18.93 6.56
C LEU A 258 -25.75 -19.52 5.49
N ILE A 259 -25.51 -19.21 4.22
CA ILE A 259 -26.27 -19.77 3.09
C ILE A 259 -26.08 -21.29 3.04
N ASP A 260 -24.84 -21.77 3.10
CA ASP A 260 -24.50 -23.20 3.08
C ASP A 260 -25.25 -23.97 4.18
N ASN A 261 -25.15 -23.51 5.44
CA ASN A 261 -25.81 -24.17 6.56
C ASN A 261 -27.34 -24.08 6.50
N SER A 262 -27.89 -22.96 6.00
CA SER A 262 -29.34 -22.77 5.91
C SER A 262 -29.96 -23.66 4.84
N VAL A 263 -29.34 -23.72 3.66
CA VAL A 263 -29.80 -24.58 2.56
C VAL A 263 -29.64 -26.06 2.95
N PHE A 264 -28.54 -26.43 3.60
CA PHE A 264 -28.34 -27.80 4.09
C PHE A 264 -29.48 -28.24 5.02
N ARG A 265 -29.84 -27.41 6.02
CA ARG A 265 -30.93 -27.72 6.95
C ARG A 265 -32.29 -27.78 6.27
N LEU A 266 -32.56 -26.87 5.33
CA LEU A 266 -33.84 -26.84 4.60
C LEU A 266 -34.01 -28.09 3.72
N VAL A 267 -32.97 -28.48 2.98
CA VAL A 267 -33.03 -29.66 2.12
C VAL A 267 -33.12 -30.94 2.96
N LEU A 268 -32.40 -31.04 4.08
CA LEU A 268 -32.55 -32.18 5.01
C LEU A 268 -33.96 -32.30 5.60
N ALA A 269 -34.64 -31.18 5.82
CA ALA A 269 -36.02 -31.19 6.31
C ALA A 269 -37.03 -31.71 5.28
N ILE A 270 -36.68 -31.65 3.98
CA ILE A 270 -37.54 -32.09 2.86
C ILE A 270 -37.14 -33.48 2.39
N THR A 271 -35.84 -33.73 2.26
CA THR A 271 -35.26 -34.98 1.80
C THR A 271 -34.26 -35.48 2.85
N PRO A 272 -34.47 -36.65 3.47
CA PRO A 272 -33.53 -37.21 4.46
C PRO A 272 -32.20 -37.69 3.85
N SER A 273 -31.93 -37.36 2.59
CA SER A 273 -30.71 -37.71 1.85
C SER A 273 -29.59 -36.71 2.17
N LEU A 274 -28.63 -37.14 2.99
CA LEU A 274 -27.44 -36.37 3.35
C LEU A 274 -26.62 -35.91 2.12
N PRO A 275 -26.36 -36.75 1.09
CA PRO A 275 -25.59 -36.34 -0.08
C PRO A 275 -26.28 -35.25 -0.91
N GLU A 276 -27.60 -35.34 -1.08
CA GLU A 276 -28.39 -34.35 -1.82
C GLU A 276 -28.42 -33.00 -1.11
N ALA A 277 -28.63 -33.00 0.21
CA ALA A 277 -28.60 -31.80 1.02
C ALA A 277 -27.22 -31.12 0.99
N GLN A 278 -26.14 -31.89 1.05
CA GLN A 278 -24.77 -31.37 0.98
C GLN A 278 -24.45 -30.78 -0.40
N LEU A 279 -24.87 -31.43 -1.48
CA LEU A 279 -24.65 -30.95 -2.85
C LEU A 279 -25.44 -29.66 -3.11
N ALA A 280 -26.70 -29.61 -2.72
CA ALA A 280 -27.56 -28.43 -2.87
C ALA A 280 -27.01 -27.23 -2.08
N ALA A 281 -26.59 -27.44 -0.83
CA ALA A 281 -25.98 -26.42 0.01
C ALA A 281 -24.71 -25.82 -0.63
N ARG A 282 -23.82 -26.67 -1.14
CA ARG A 282 -22.57 -26.24 -1.78
C ARG A 282 -22.82 -25.50 -3.08
N ALA A 283 -23.75 -25.99 -3.90
CA ALA A 283 -24.11 -25.32 -5.14
C ALA A 283 -24.65 -23.91 -4.87
N ALA A 284 -25.55 -23.75 -3.89
CA ALA A 284 -26.09 -22.45 -3.50
C ALA A 284 -25.01 -21.51 -2.94
N ALA A 285 -24.17 -22.02 -2.04
CA ALA A 285 -23.09 -21.26 -1.41
C ALA A 285 -22.07 -20.74 -2.44
N LEU A 286 -21.60 -21.60 -3.36
CA LEU A 286 -20.63 -21.21 -4.40
C LEU A 286 -21.25 -20.25 -5.43
N SER A 287 -22.53 -20.42 -5.76
CA SER A 287 -23.27 -19.53 -6.66
C SER A 287 -23.40 -18.10 -6.10
N PHE A 288 -23.44 -17.96 -4.78
CA PHE A 288 -23.37 -16.66 -4.10
C PHE A 288 -21.93 -16.16 -3.97
N GLN A 289 -21.02 -17.02 -3.51
CA GLN A 289 -19.65 -16.64 -3.14
C GLN A 289 -18.88 -16.10 -4.34
N TYR A 290 -18.99 -16.75 -5.50
CA TYR A 290 -18.26 -16.34 -6.71
C TYR A 290 -18.58 -14.90 -7.14
N PRO A 291 -19.84 -14.51 -7.44
CA PRO A 291 -20.14 -13.14 -7.87
C PRO A 291 -19.89 -12.12 -6.75
N ALA A 292 -20.10 -12.47 -5.48
CA ALA A 292 -19.84 -11.59 -4.34
C ALA A 292 -18.33 -11.30 -4.17
N ALA A 293 -17.49 -12.34 -4.17
CA ALA A 293 -16.03 -12.20 -4.13
C ALA A 293 -15.53 -11.38 -5.33
N ARG A 294 -16.04 -11.71 -6.53
CA ARG A 294 -15.66 -11.01 -7.76
C ARG A 294 -16.00 -9.53 -7.74
N ARG A 295 -17.22 -9.15 -7.34
CA ARG A 295 -17.71 -7.76 -7.45
C ARG A 295 -17.39 -6.93 -6.20
N ALA A 296 -17.68 -7.47 -5.02
CA ALA A 296 -17.62 -6.72 -3.77
C ALA A 296 -16.22 -6.73 -3.13
N VAL A 297 -15.43 -7.79 -3.33
CA VAL A 297 -14.09 -7.93 -2.70
C VAL A 297 -12.99 -7.51 -3.67
N PHE A 298 -12.86 -8.24 -4.78
CA PHE A 298 -11.70 -8.13 -5.69
C PHE A 298 -11.95 -7.22 -6.90
N HIS A 299 -13.20 -6.81 -7.15
CA HIS A 299 -13.63 -6.00 -8.30
C HIS A 299 -13.07 -6.50 -9.64
N SER A 300 -13.06 -7.81 -9.87
CA SER A 300 -12.38 -8.36 -11.03
C SER A 300 -13.11 -8.04 -12.34
N GLY A 301 -12.33 -7.71 -13.36
CA GLY A 301 -12.79 -7.36 -14.70
C GLY A 301 -12.72 -8.48 -15.73
N GLU A 302 -12.10 -9.63 -15.41
CA GLU A 302 -11.90 -10.68 -16.40
C GLU A 302 -13.20 -11.38 -16.82
N PRO A 303 -13.24 -12.00 -18.01
CA PRO A 303 -14.38 -12.79 -18.45
C PRO A 303 -14.63 -14.01 -17.54
N HIS A 304 -15.89 -14.25 -17.20
CA HIS A 304 -16.32 -15.38 -16.34
C HIS A 304 -15.76 -16.74 -16.79
N ARG A 305 -15.65 -16.98 -18.11
CA ARG A 305 -15.08 -18.21 -18.69
C ARG A 305 -13.65 -18.52 -18.26
N ARG A 306 -12.88 -17.53 -17.79
CA ARG A 306 -11.50 -17.71 -17.30
C ARG A 306 -11.44 -17.82 -15.78
N GLU A 307 -12.23 -17.02 -15.07
CA GLU A 307 -12.20 -16.96 -13.60
C GLU A 307 -12.96 -18.08 -12.93
N LEU A 308 -14.13 -18.44 -13.46
CA LEU A 308 -15.01 -19.43 -12.84
C LEU A 308 -14.32 -20.80 -12.70
N PRO A 309 -13.62 -21.35 -13.72
CA PRO A 309 -12.89 -22.61 -13.55
C PRO A 309 -11.82 -22.54 -12.45
N ARG A 310 -11.06 -21.43 -12.36
CA ARG A 310 -10.05 -21.22 -11.31
C ARG A 310 -10.70 -21.12 -9.94
N PHE A 311 -11.79 -20.38 -9.82
CA PHE A 311 -12.53 -20.27 -8.57
C PHE A 311 -12.99 -21.65 -8.08
N LEU A 312 -13.62 -22.42 -8.96
CA LEU A 312 -14.11 -23.76 -8.64
C LEU A 312 -12.99 -24.72 -8.26
N SER A 313 -11.83 -24.66 -8.91
CA SER A 313 -10.69 -25.50 -8.53
C SER A 313 -10.09 -25.12 -7.18
N VAL A 314 -10.03 -23.81 -6.83
CA VAL A 314 -9.62 -23.40 -5.47
C VAL A 314 -10.64 -23.88 -4.44
N ALA A 315 -11.94 -23.74 -4.70
CA ALA A 315 -12.98 -24.20 -3.79
C ALA A 315 -12.94 -25.72 -3.57
N ALA A 316 -12.73 -26.50 -4.63
CA ALA A 316 -12.58 -27.95 -4.55
C ALA A 316 -11.32 -28.35 -3.76
N ALA A 317 -10.18 -27.71 -4.04
CA ALA A 317 -8.93 -27.96 -3.31
C ALA A 317 -9.07 -27.61 -1.82
N HIS A 318 -9.67 -26.47 -1.49
CA HIS A 318 -9.95 -26.07 -0.10
C HIS A 318 -10.82 -27.11 0.61
N ALA A 319 -11.87 -27.61 -0.03
CA ALA A 319 -12.75 -28.63 0.55
C ALA A 319 -12.01 -29.95 0.84
N LEU A 320 -11.17 -30.41 -0.10
CA LEU A 320 -10.36 -31.61 0.06
C LEU A 320 -9.34 -31.48 1.21
N VAL A 321 -8.61 -30.36 1.24
CA VAL A 321 -7.61 -30.08 2.29
C VAL A 321 -8.27 -29.93 3.65
N SER A 322 -9.40 -29.21 3.73
CA SER A 322 -10.17 -29.05 4.97
C SER A 322 -10.65 -30.41 5.50
N TYR A 323 -11.23 -31.26 4.64
CA TYR A 323 -11.65 -32.60 5.02
C TYR A 323 -10.48 -33.45 5.56
N ALA A 324 -9.36 -33.49 4.84
CA ALA A 324 -8.19 -34.26 5.25
C ALA A 324 -7.61 -33.78 6.59
N ALA A 325 -7.52 -32.47 6.78
CA ALA A 325 -7.00 -31.87 8.02
C ALA A 325 -7.93 -32.10 9.22
N ILE A 326 -9.26 -31.96 9.03
CA ILE A 326 -10.24 -32.28 10.09
C ILE A 326 -10.14 -33.75 10.45
N HIS A 327 -10.14 -34.64 9.47
CA HIS A 327 -10.04 -36.08 9.69
C HIS A 327 -8.76 -36.46 10.47
N TRP A 328 -7.62 -35.87 10.11
CA TRP A 328 -6.34 -36.09 10.81
C TRP A 328 -6.36 -35.60 12.26
N LEU A 329 -6.94 -34.44 12.54
CA LEU A 329 -7.08 -33.94 13.92
C LEU A 329 -8.03 -34.80 14.75
N THR A 330 -9.16 -35.23 14.18
CA THR A 330 -10.16 -36.02 14.92
C THR A 330 -9.72 -37.46 15.14
N GLN A 331 -9.15 -38.11 14.12
CA GLN A 331 -8.82 -39.55 14.18
C GLN A 331 -7.45 -39.82 14.79
N THR A 332 -6.46 -38.96 14.52
CA THR A 332 -5.08 -39.20 14.99
C THR A 332 -4.79 -38.50 16.31
N HIS A 333 -5.41 -37.35 16.57
CA HIS A 333 -5.12 -36.52 17.74
C HIS A 333 -6.28 -36.42 18.74
N GLY A 334 -7.39 -37.13 18.48
CA GLY A 334 -8.54 -37.21 19.39
C GLY A 334 -9.27 -35.88 19.63
N PHE A 335 -9.08 -34.88 18.75
CA PHE A 335 -9.82 -33.62 18.87
C PHE A 335 -11.31 -33.85 18.62
N ALA A 336 -12.16 -33.15 19.37
CA ALA A 336 -13.58 -33.10 19.07
C ALA A 336 -13.81 -32.44 17.69
N LEU A 337 -14.82 -32.94 16.95
CA LEU A 337 -15.10 -32.55 15.57
C LEU A 337 -15.27 -31.03 15.38
N PHE A 338 -16.03 -30.37 16.26
CA PHE A 338 -16.32 -28.94 16.13
C PHE A 338 -15.09 -28.04 16.36
N PRO A 339 -14.31 -28.19 17.45
CA PRO A 339 -13.04 -27.49 17.61
C PRO A 339 -12.04 -27.72 16.47
N ALA A 340 -11.89 -28.97 16.00
CA ALA A 340 -11.02 -29.30 14.88
C ALA A 340 -11.43 -28.57 13.60
N LYS A 341 -12.74 -28.55 13.28
CA LYS A 341 -13.29 -27.81 12.14
C LYS A 341 -13.01 -26.31 12.22
N ILE A 342 -13.26 -25.70 13.38
CA ILE A 342 -13.02 -24.26 13.55
C ILE A 342 -11.54 -23.93 13.39
N ALA A 343 -10.64 -24.73 13.98
CA ALA A 343 -9.20 -24.53 13.87
C ALA A 343 -8.71 -24.64 12.42
N VAL A 344 -9.13 -25.69 11.71
CA VAL A 344 -8.74 -25.93 10.30
C VAL A 344 -9.27 -24.83 9.39
N GLU A 345 -10.55 -24.49 9.47
CA GLU A 345 -11.13 -23.44 8.61
C GLU A 345 -10.51 -22.06 8.92
N SER A 346 -10.22 -21.76 10.17
CA SER A 346 -9.52 -20.53 10.55
C SER A 346 -8.09 -20.49 9.99
N ALA A 347 -7.39 -21.63 9.96
CA ALA A 347 -6.05 -21.74 9.40
C ALA A 347 -6.03 -21.68 7.87
N LEU A 348 -7.04 -22.23 7.20
CA LEU A 348 -7.15 -22.23 5.74
C LEU A 348 -7.74 -20.93 5.18
N PHE A 349 -8.51 -20.17 5.97
CA PHE A 349 -9.13 -18.92 5.53
C PHE A 349 -8.15 -17.93 4.88
N PRO A 350 -6.97 -17.66 5.46
CA PRO A 350 -5.99 -16.77 4.84
C PRO A 350 -5.40 -17.32 3.53
N LEU A 351 -5.18 -18.64 3.45
CA LEU A 351 -4.69 -19.30 2.24
C LEU A 351 -5.73 -19.22 1.11
N ASN A 352 -7.00 -19.45 1.43
CA ASN A 352 -8.10 -19.32 0.49
C ASN A 352 -8.20 -17.88 -0.06
N PHE A 353 -8.06 -16.87 0.81
CA PHE A 353 -8.01 -15.48 0.39
C PHE A 353 -6.86 -15.22 -0.60
N LEU A 354 -5.65 -15.69 -0.30
CA LEU A 354 -4.48 -15.53 -1.16
C LEU A 354 -4.65 -16.19 -2.52
N LEU A 355 -5.12 -17.44 -2.57
CA LEU A 355 -5.36 -18.16 -3.82
C LEU A 355 -6.42 -17.47 -4.67
N GLN A 356 -7.50 -16.97 -4.04
CA GLN A 356 -8.51 -16.20 -4.76
C GLN A 356 -7.97 -14.88 -5.29
N ARG A 357 -7.14 -14.18 -4.52
CA ARG A 357 -6.53 -12.91 -4.95
C ARG A 357 -5.51 -13.11 -6.08
N ASP A 358 -4.53 -13.98 -5.88
CA ASP A 358 -3.33 -14.07 -6.74
C ASP A 358 -3.54 -14.92 -7.98
N TRP A 359 -4.50 -15.85 -7.93
CA TRP A 359 -4.67 -16.84 -8.99
C TRP A 359 -6.05 -16.78 -9.64
N VAL A 360 -7.11 -16.62 -8.85
CA VAL A 360 -8.48 -16.56 -9.39
C VAL A 360 -8.79 -15.18 -9.98
N PHE A 361 -8.61 -14.11 -9.21
CA PHE A 361 -9.02 -12.74 -9.53
C PHE A 361 -7.82 -11.85 -9.85
N THR A 362 -7.08 -12.21 -10.89
CA THR A 362 -5.80 -11.57 -11.28
C THR A 362 -5.92 -10.17 -11.87
N SER A 363 -7.11 -9.74 -12.32
CA SER A 363 -7.31 -8.43 -12.96
C SER A 363 -8.32 -7.58 -12.22
N SER A 364 -7.86 -6.72 -11.30
CA SER A 364 -8.74 -5.74 -10.65
C SER A 364 -9.19 -4.67 -11.64
N ARG A 365 -10.49 -4.55 -11.90
CA ARG A 365 -11.07 -3.34 -12.48
C ARG A 365 -11.05 -2.27 -11.39
N LYS A 366 -10.66 -1.03 -11.73
CA LYS A 366 -10.83 0.13 -10.82
C LYS A 366 -12.30 0.13 -10.34
N PRO A 367 -12.58 0.27 -9.03
CA PRO A 367 -13.96 0.33 -8.55
C PRO A 367 -14.72 1.46 -9.25
N PRO A 368 -16.02 1.29 -9.56
CA PRO A 368 -16.84 2.38 -10.03
C PRO A 368 -16.86 3.50 -8.98
N ARG A 369 -16.92 4.74 -9.48
CA ARG A 369 -16.68 6.00 -8.77
C ARG A 369 -17.56 6.20 -7.54
#